data_AF-A0A1Q3X3V7-F1
#
_entry.id   AF-A0A1Q3X3V7-F1
#
_cell.length_a   1.000
_cell.length_b   1.000
_cell.length_c   1.000
_cell.angle_alpha   90.00
_cell.angle_beta   90.00
_cell.angle_gamma   90.00
#
_symmetry.space_group_name_H-M   'P 1'
#
loop_
_entity.id
_entity.type
_entity.pdbx_description
1 polymer ?
#
loop_
_entity_poly.entity_id
_entity_poly.type
_entity_poly.pdbx_seq_one_letter_code
_entity_poly.pdbx_strand_id
1 'polypeptide(L)' 'MKKKLIIMLAMLTTITLVSCEKEYTCSCREVDTSTGQVTKYWTPQKGTYTKSDAETWCYGQEVSGFGIEIKCDLK' A
#
# COMPACT_ATOMS: atom_id res chain seq x y z
N MET A 1 -12.60 9.95 28.58
CA MET A 1 -13.72 10.51 27.80
C MET A 1 -13.18 11.18 26.54
N LYS A 2 -13.95 11.11 25.43
CA LYS A 2 -13.75 11.70 24.08
C LYS A 2 -13.04 10.77 23.07
N LYS A 3 -13.52 10.49 21.87
CA LYS A 3 -14.81 10.67 21.15
C LYS A 3 -14.76 9.65 19.98
N LYS A 4 -15.86 8.95 19.72
CA LYS A 4 -16.04 8.05 18.57
C LYS A 4 -16.13 8.88 17.28
N LEU A 5 -15.56 8.42 16.17
CA LEU A 5 -15.91 8.90 14.83
C LEU A 5 -16.11 7.70 13.92
N ILE A 6 -17.38 7.45 13.62
CA ILE A 6 -17.91 6.44 12.71
C ILE A 6 -17.85 7.06 11.32
N ILE A 7 -17.19 6.40 10.36
CA ILE A 7 -17.54 6.52 8.94
C ILE A 7 -17.46 5.11 8.33
N MET A 8 -18.58 4.38 8.43
CA MET A 8 -18.97 3.41 7.41
C MET A 8 -19.31 4.21 6.16
N LEU A 9 -18.64 3.99 5.03
CA LEU A 9 -19.20 4.22 3.70
C LEU A 9 -18.31 3.59 2.63
N ALA A 10 -18.78 2.50 2.03
CA ALA A 10 -18.76 2.24 0.57
C ALA A 10 -19.22 0.80 0.31
N MET A 11 -20.54 0.63 0.22
CA MET A 11 -21.13 -0.44 -0.60
C MET A 11 -21.07 -0.01 -2.07
N LEU A 12 -21.14 -1.03 -2.93
CA LEU A 12 -21.33 -1.04 -4.40
C LEU A 12 -20.04 -1.00 -5.24
N THR A 13 -19.68 -2.18 -5.78
CA THR A 13 -19.99 -2.54 -7.17
C THR A 13 -19.71 -4.03 -7.41
N THR A 14 -20.75 -4.85 -7.56
CA THR A 14 -20.66 -6.19 -8.15
C THR A 14 -20.65 -6.04 -9.67
N ILE A 15 -19.47 -5.88 -10.25
CA ILE A 15 -19.24 -6.13 -11.67
C ILE A 15 -18.40 -7.40 -11.67
N THR A 16 -18.95 -8.50 -12.18
CA THR A 16 -18.19 -9.70 -12.52
C THR A 16 -17.29 -9.40 -13.72
N LEU A 17 -16.33 -8.50 -13.51
CA LEU A 17 -15.06 -8.60 -14.21
C LEU A 17 -14.49 -9.93 -13.72
N VAL A 18 -14.00 -10.77 -14.63
CA VAL A 18 -13.10 -11.84 -14.22
C VAL A 18 -11.95 -11.12 -13.50
N SER A 19 -12.06 -11.03 -12.17
CA SER A 19 -11.01 -10.57 -11.30
C SER A 19 -9.94 -11.61 -11.48
N CYS A 20 -9.03 -11.34 -12.40
CA CYS A 20 -7.77 -12.06 -12.51
C CYS A 20 -7.01 -11.69 -11.23
N GLU A 21 -7.43 -12.29 -10.13
CA GLU A 21 -6.73 -12.22 -8.88
C GLU A 21 -5.38 -12.88 -9.16
N LYS A 22 -4.34 -12.05 -9.17
CA LYS A 22 -2.98 -12.49 -9.33
C LYS A 22 -2.31 -12.36 -7.99
N GLU A 23 -1.34 -13.23 -7.77
CA GLU A 23 -0.45 -13.07 -6.64
C GLU A 23 0.38 -11.81 -6.88
N TYR A 24 0.17 -10.79 -6.05
CA TYR A 24 0.96 -9.58 -6.04
C TYR A 24 1.80 -9.53 -4.77
N THR A 25 3.02 -9.02 -4.92
CA THR A 25 3.95 -8.82 -3.82
C THR A 25 4.34 -7.35 -3.75
N CYS A 26 3.97 -6.67 -2.67
CA CYS A 26 4.43 -5.30 -2.44
C CYS A 26 5.77 -5.34 -1.72
N SER A 27 6.77 -4.65 -2.27
CA SER A 27 8.06 -4.47 -1.62
C SER A 27 8.28 -2.99 -1.35
N CYS A 28 8.47 -2.64 -0.09
CA CYS A 28 8.74 -1.27 0.32
C CYS A 28 10.20 -1.09 0.70
N ARG A 29 10.70 0.12 0.48
CA ARG A 29 12.04 0.55 0.84
C ARG A 29 11.99 1.92 1.48
N GLU A 30 12.82 2.09 2.49
CA GLU A 30 13.03 3.36 3.17
C GLU A 30 14.25 4.04 2.55
N VAL A 31 14.09 5.27 2.11
CA VAL A 31 15.12 6.08 1.48
C VAL A 31 15.40 7.27 2.40
N ASP A 32 16.65 7.45 2.79
CA ASP A 32 17.08 8.69 3.42
C ASP A 32 17.10 9.80 2.37
N THR A 33 16.29 10.84 2.56
CA THR A 33 16.11 11.90 1.55
C THR A 33 17.29 12.84 1.45
N SER A 34 18.20 12.83 2.43
CA SER A 34 19.41 13.67 2.43
C SER A 34 20.53 13.05 1.60
N THR A 35 20.64 11.73 1.61
CA THR A 35 21.70 10.96 0.92
C THR A 35 21.20 10.20 -0.30
N GLY A 36 19.89 10.04 -0.44
CA GLY A 36 19.24 9.23 -1.48
C GLY A 36 19.47 7.72 -1.31
N GLN A 37 20.03 7.28 -0.17
CA GLN A 37 20.36 5.89 0.07
C GLN A 37 19.18 5.11 0.64
N VAL A 38 19.06 3.86 0.23
CA VAL A 38 18.08 2.96 0.84
C VAL A 38 18.62 2.47 2.18
N THR A 39 17.93 2.80 3.25
CA THR A 39 18.29 2.42 4.63
C THR A 39 17.68 1.07 5.01
N LYS A 40 16.52 0.71 4.43
CA LYS A 40 15.79 -0.51 4.79
C LYS A 40 14.95 -1.04 3.64
N TYR A 41 14.80 -2.37 3.57
CA TYR A 41 13.86 -3.07 2.69
C TYR A 41 12.94 -3.96 3.50
N TRP A 42 11.67 -4.06 3.10
CA TRP A 42 10.73 -5.05 3.64
C TRP A 42 9.60 -5.35 2.67
N THR A 43 8.97 -6.51 2.85
CA THR A 43 7.82 -6.96 2.06
C THR A 43 6.62 -7.05 3.00
N PRO A 44 5.78 -6.00 3.07
CA PRO A 44 4.71 -5.95 4.06
C PRO A 44 3.64 -7.03 3.87
N GLN A 45 3.38 -7.49 2.64
CA GLN A 45 2.37 -8.52 2.37
C GLN A 45 2.53 -9.13 0.99
N LYS A 46 2.12 -10.40 0.89
CA LYS A 46 2.01 -11.19 -0.33
C LYS A 46 0.65 -11.87 -0.32
N GLY A 47 -0.09 -11.81 -1.41
CA GLY A 47 -1.40 -12.43 -1.50
C GLY A 47 -2.05 -12.28 -2.87
N THR A 48 -3.17 -12.96 -3.04
CA THR A 48 -3.97 -12.89 -4.26
C THR A 48 -4.96 -11.75 -4.13
N TYR A 49 -4.83 -10.76 -5.00
CA TYR A 49 -5.66 -9.55 -4.96
C TYR A 49 -6.07 -9.16 -6.38
N THR A 50 -7.09 -8.33 -6.49
CA THR A 50 -7.27 -7.56 -7.72
C THR A 50 -6.11 -6.56 -7.85
N LYS A 51 -5.76 -6.18 -9.09
CA LYS A 51 -4.68 -5.22 -9.32
C LYS A 51 -4.94 -3.91 -8.56
N SER A 52 -6.16 -3.38 -8.61
CA SER A 52 -6.50 -2.13 -7.94
C SER A 52 -6.44 -2.22 -6.42
N ASP A 53 -6.83 -3.35 -5.82
CA ASP A 53 -6.68 -3.54 -4.37
C ASP A 53 -5.20 -3.62 -3.97
N ALA A 54 -4.40 -4.32 -4.76
CA ALA A 54 -2.96 -4.45 -4.54
C ALA A 54 -2.24 -3.09 -4.67
N GLU A 55 -2.60 -2.28 -5.67
CA GLU A 55 -2.06 -0.92 -5.86
C GLU A 55 -2.48 0.01 -4.71
N THR A 56 -3.77 0.02 -4.36
CA THR A 56 -4.30 0.87 -3.28
C THR A 56 -3.61 0.58 -1.96
N TRP A 57 -3.45 -0.70 -1.64
CA TRP A 57 -2.80 -1.10 -0.40
C TRP A 57 -1.29 -0.84 -0.43
N CYS A 58 -0.59 -1.20 -1.52
CA CYS A 58 0.87 -1.07 -1.63
C CYS A 58 1.32 0.39 -1.64
N TYR A 59 0.70 1.22 -2.49
CA TYR A 59 1.03 2.64 -2.56
C TYR A 59 0.43 3.46 -1.42
N GLY A 60 -0.56 2.91 -0.71
CA GLY A 60 -1.05 3.49 0.55
C GLY A 60 -0.02 3.46 1.69
N GLN A 61 1.06 2.69 1.56
CA GLN A 61 2.17 2.66 2.52
C GLN A 61 3.25 3.72 2.21
N GLU A 62 3.19 4.39 1.05
CA GLU A 62 4.16 5.43 0.70
C GLU A 62 3.93 6.67 1.57
N VAL A 63 4.96 7.02 2.33
CA VAL A 63 4.95 8.18 3.22
C VAL A 63 6.30 8.88 3.11
N SER A 64 6.30 10.21 3.20
CA SER A 64 7.54 10.99 3.31
C SER A 64 7.45 11.93 4.50
N GLY A 65 8.54 12.04 5.25
CA GLY A 65 8.61 12.88 6.44
C GLY A 65 9.89 12.66 7.23
N PHE A 66 10.31 13.68 7.99
CA PHE A 66 11.48 13.61 8.88
C PHE A 66 12.79 13.14 8.21
N GLY A 67 13.03 13.52 6.96
CA GLY A 67 14.26 13.13 6.23
C GLY A 67 14.21 11.71 5.64
N ILE A 68 13.04 11.07 5.68
CA ILE A 68 12.83 9.70 5.23
C ILE A 68 11.69 9.65 4.21
N GLU A 69 11.84 8.84 3.18
CA GLU A 69 10.84 8.57 2.15
C GLU A 69 10.65 7.06 1.99
N ILE A 70 9.44 6.57 2.22
CA ILE A 70 9.05 5.19 1.99
C ILE A 70 8.51 5.08 0.57
N LYS A 71 9.17 4.25 -0.26
CA LYS A 71 8.73 3.90 -1.62
C LYS A 71 8.31 2.46 -1.67
N CYS A 72 7.20 2.17 -2.31
CA CYS A 72 6.69 0.81 -2.45
C CYS A 72 6.57 0.45 -3.92
N ASP A 73 6.90 -0.80 -4.25
CA ASP A 73 6.91 -1.33 -5.61
C ASP A 73 6.05 -2.59 -5.62
N LEU A 74 5.00 -2.59 -6.45
CA LEU A 74 4.12 -3.72 -6.62
C LEU A 74 4.65 -4.63 -7.73
N LYS A 75 4.94 -5.89 -7.38
CA LYS A 75 5.42 -6.93 -8.29
C LYS A 75 4.38 -8.02 -8.51
#